data_AF-A0A351I422-F1
#
_entry.id   AF-A0A351I422-F1
#
_cell.length_a   1.000
_cell.length_b   1.000
_cell.length_c   1.000
_cell.angle_alpha   90.00
_cell.angle_beta   90.00
_cell.angle_gamma   90.00
#
_symmetry.space_group_name_H-M   'P 1'
#
loop_
_entity.id
_entity.type
_entity.pdbx_description
1 polymer ?
#
loop_
_entity_poly.entity_id
_entity_poly.type
_entity_poly.pdbx_seq_one_letter_code
_entity_poly.pdbx_strand_id
1 'polypeptide(L)'
;MERLALAVLLLAAAADPARAQALKIKDTEGLFLDMSKLNLGTITSEDDKKKYIYTIQLEKARVTRRTLRNVYENAFDLYRQGQYEAANDLTRKILAIDPGYEDASILNRATLDLKGTTKPMASERRMLEDRFEEGMALYRQGRLVEAAERWDEVVKLSASNLKARYWLKKAHSEMAEEHYRRGQKAYRQHRLHETLDQWYAALVLNPRYPRLTAAIAKVEAEAREQDANEKLQSALHLYEQGLVLESLKMLDLVLESGPGSVKAQKLQAEIRAEVANQHVSEGRRLYESRQYEKAVVEWRHAVEYGYDPKAADQLVARAKEQVRREDSARKRAVELAKQREEEGKKKKEDDAKAAAETKKEDEAKAAATSPTTAAMPEAAPPVAVSNENAKQQSGQAYLEGVIYYQKGDYDKARDKWLHAKQLDPGNSDAVAGLEKIEKLYGTGP
;
A
#
# COMPACT_ATOMS: atom_id res chain seq x y z
N MET A 1 28.60 -92.89 31.62
CA MET A 1 29.98 -92.51 31.22
C MET A 1 29.85 -91.17 30.50
N GLU A 2 29.72 -90.08 31.25
CA GLU A 2 30.77 -89.05 31.44
C GLU A 2 31.06 -88.30 30.12
N ARG A 3 30.90 -86.98 29.94
CA ARG A 3 31.32 -85.80 30.73
C ARG A 3 30.48 -84.58 30.30
N LEU A 4 29.87 -83.78 31.19
CA LEU A 4 30.43 -82.65 31.98
C LEU A 4 30.85 -81.42 31.16
N ALA A 5 30.05 -80.33 31.27
CA ALA A 5 30.47 -78.93 31.54
C ALA A 5 29.22 -78.01 31.44
N LEU A 6 28.49 -77.68 32.52
CA LEU A 6 28.73 -76.72 33.62
C LEU A 6 28.61 -75.21 33.26
N ALA A 7 27.98 -74.50 34.20
CA ALA A 7 27.93 -73.05 34.45
C ALA A 7 26.94 -72.20 33.61
N VAL A 8 25.75 -71.80 34.12
CA VAL A 8 25.43 -70.83 35.21
C VAL A 8 25.45 -69.38 34.72
N LEU A 9 24.28 -68.74 34.63
CA LEU A 9 23.85 -67.69 35.58
C LEU A 9 22.45 -67.16 35.25
N LEU A 10 21.56 -67.31 36.22
CA LEU A 10 20.32 -66.57 36.40
C LEU A 10 20.67 -65.11 36.68
N LEU A 11 20.19 -64.20 35.84
CA LEU A 11 20.03 -62.79 36.21
C LEU A 11 18.61 -62.37 35.80
N ALA A 12 17.73 -62.42 36.79
CA ALA A 12 16.51 -61.63 36.78
C ALA A 12 16.93 -60.16 36.77
N ALA A 13 16.71 -59.48 35.65
CA ALA A 13 16.64 -58.03 35.60
C ALA A 13 15.19 -57.67 35.26
N ALA A 14 14.57 -57.04 36.25
CA ALA A 14 13.21 -56.54 36.22
C ALA A 14 12.94 -55.70 34.96
N ALA A 15 11.68 -55.73 34.55
CA ALA A 15 11.12 -54.84 33.55
C ALA A 15 11.58 -53.40 33.77
N ASP A 16 12.32 -52.87 32.81
CA ASP A 16 12.62 -51.46 32.74
C ASP A 16 11.58 -50.83 31.80
N PRO A 17 10.56 -50.09 32.30
CA PRO A 17 9.55 -49.46 31.46
C PRO A 17 10.12 -48.32 30.59
N ALA A 18 11.42 -48.04 30.67
CA ALA A 18 12.08 -46.97 29.95
C ALA A 18 12.37 -47.27 28.46
N ARG A 19 12.22 -48.52 27.98
CA ARG A 19 12.52 -48.87 26.57
C ARG A 19 11.32 -48.91 25.63
N ALA A 20 10.13 -48.60 26.14
CA ALA A 20 8.95 -48.28 25.34
C ALA A 20 8.84 -46.76 25.09
N GLN A 21 9.94 -46.12 24.70
CA GLN A 21 9.82 -44.89 23.92
C GLN A 21 9.45 -45.29 22.50
N ALA A 22 8.18 -45.65 22.35
CA ALA A 22 7.46 -45.41 21.12
C ALA A 22 7.87 -44.00 20.64
N LEU A 23 8.36 -43.92 19.41
CA LEU A 23 8.28 -42.72 18.61
C LEU A 23 6.79 -42.33 18.57
N LYS A 24 6.34 -41.63 19.61
CA LYS A 24 5.09 -40.90 19.59
C LYS A 24 5.25 -39.94 18.43
N ILE A 25 4.60 -40.29 17.33
CA ILE A 25 4.25 -39.40 16.24
C ILE A 25 3.79 -38.13 16.95
N LYS A 26 4.60 -37.06 16.89
CA LYS A 26 4.19 -35.77 17.41
C LYS A 26 2.89 -35.45 16.68
N ASP A 27 1.80 -35.43 17.43
CA ASP A 27 0.47 -35.11 16.90
C ASP A 27 0.59 -33.88 16.00
N THR A 28 -0.03 -33.95 14.83
CA THR A 28 -0.03 -32.87 13.84
C THR A 28 -0.52 -31.55 14.44
N GLU A 29 -1.33 -31.62 15.50
CA GLU A 29 -1.76 -30.48 16.31
C GLU A 29 -0.61 -29.82 17.10
N GLY A 30 0.35 -30.60 17.59
CA GLY A 30 1.52 -30.13 18.34
C GLY A 30 2.51 -29.36 17.47
N LEU A 31 2.63 -29.70 16.18
CA LEU A 31 3.45 -28.94 15.23
C LEU A 31 2.79 -27.60 14.83
N PHE A 32 1.45 -27.57 14.77
CA PHE A 32 0.67 -26.34 14.57
C PHE A 32 0.70 -25.42 15.81
N LEU A 33 0.77 -26.00 17.02
CA LEU A 33 0.83 -25.27 18.29
C LEU A 33 2.20 -24.65 18.60
N ASP A 34 3.29 -25.07 17.96
CA ASP A 34 4.59 -24.40 18.10
C ASP A 34 4.78 -23.23 17.13
N MET A 35 4.00 -23.19 16.03
CA MET A 35 3.97 -22.03 15.13
C MET A 35 3.20 -20.83 15.69
N SER A 36 2.29 -21.05 16.64
CA SER A 36 1.60 -19.95 17.36
C SER A 36 2.52 -19.21 18.33
N LYS A 37 3.69 -19.79 18.66
CA LYS A 37 4.70 -19.20 19.55
C LYS A 37 5.79 -18.41 18.82
N LEU A 38 5.78 -18.37 17.48
CA LEU A 38 6.56 -17.41 16.71
C LEU A 38 5.82 -16.07 16.73
N ASN A 39 6.04 -15.31 17.80
CA ASN A 39 5.73 -13.88 17.97
C ASN A 39 4.64 -13.35 17.03
N LEU A 40 3.38 -13.69 17.34
CA LEU A 40 2.21 -13.09 16.72
C LEU A 40 2.02 -11.66 17.26
N GLY A 41 2.82 -10.73 16.74
CA GLY A 41 2.44 -9.33 16.71
C GLY A 41 1.14 -9.23 15.91
N THR A 42 0.11 -8.65 16.51
CA THR A 42 -1.24 -8.41 15.95
C THR A 42 -1.28 -8.38 14.42
N ILE A 43 -1.71 -9.48 13.79
CA ILE A 43 -1.96 -9.59 12.34
C ILE A 43 -3.14 -8.67 12.01
N THR A 44 -2.83 -7.41 11.74
CA THR A 44 -3.80 -6.34 11.49
C THR A 44 -4.10 -6.17 10.00
N SER A 45 -3.27 -6.71 9.09
CA SER A 45 -3.42 -6.58 7.64
C SER A 45 -4.06 -7.81 6.99
N GLU A 46 -4.97 -7.59 6.03
CA GLU A 46 -5.64 -8.64 5.24
C GLU A 46 -4.64 -9.48 4.42
N ASP A 47 -3.54 -8.87 3.98
CA ASP A 47 -2.49 -9.53 3.21
C ASP A 47 -1.69 -10.53 4.05
N ASP A 48 -1.50 -10.26 5.33
CA ASP A 48 -0.78 -11.17 6.23
C ASP A 48 -1.63 -12.38 6.61
N LYS A 49 -2.97 -12.21 6.68
CA LYS A 49 -3.91 -13.32 6.79
C LYS A 49 -3.91 -14.20 5.54
N LYS A 50 -3.89 -13.60 4.34
CA LYS A 50 -3.78 -14.34 3.07
C LYS A 50 -2.47 -15.13 2.99
N LYS A 51 -1.33 -14.51 3.34
CA LYS A 51 -0.03 -15.18 3.41
C LYS A 51 -0.05 -16.33 4.41
N TYR A 52 -0.67 -16.16 5.58
CA TYR A 52 -0.76 -17.21 6.60
C TYR A 52 -1.65 -18.40 6.18
N ILE A 53 -2.80 -18.13 5.56
CA ILE A 53 -3.65 -19.20 5.01
C ILE A 53 -2.89 -19.97 3.93
N TYR A 54 -2.17 -19.25 3.06
CA TYR A 54 -1.36 -19.85 2.01
C TYR A 54 -0.24 -20.73 2.58
N THR A 55 0.48 -20.29 3.63
CA THR A 55 1.52 -21.13 4.26
C THR A 55 0.94 -22.38 4.92
N ILE A 56 -0.22 -22.28 5.59
CA ILE A 56 -0.93 -23.44 6.14
C ILE A 56 -1.30 -24.43 5.03
N GLN A 57 -1.85 -23.93 3.92
CA GLN A 57 -2.23 -24.77 2.77
C GLN A 57 -1.00 -25.46 2.16
N LEU A 58 0.12 -24.75 2.03
CA LEU A 58 1.38 -25.30 1.55
C LEU A 58 1.92 -26.39 2.47
N GLU A 59 1.96 -26.17 3.78
CA GLU A 59 2.44 -27.17 4.73
C GLU A 59 1.50 -28.37 4.81
N LYS A 60 0.18 -28.16 4.74
CA LYS A 60 -0.79 -29.25 4.61
C LYS A 60 -0.51 -30.08 3.34
N ALA A 61 -0.35 -29.43 2.19
CA ALA A 61 -0.05 -30.10 0.92
C ALA A 61 1.30 -30.83 0.96
N ARG A 62 2.29 -30.28 1.66
CA ARG A 62 3.60 -30.90 1.84
C ARG A 62 3.52 -32.16 2.69
N VAL A 63 2.80 -32.11 3.81
CA VAL A 63 2.58 -33.25 4.69
C VAL A 63 1.78 -34.33 3.98
N THR A 64 0.68 -33.97 3.29
CA THR A 64 -0.10 -34.96 2.52
C THR A 64 0.72 -35.60 1.41
N ARG A 65 1.50 -34.83 0.63
CA ARG A 65 2.38 -35.42 -0.40
C ARG A 65 3.40 -36.38 0.20
N ARG A 66 3.97 -36.05 1.37
CA ARG A 66 4.91 -36.94 2.06
C ARG A 66 4.25 -38.22 2.54
N THR A 67 3.06 -38.14 3.15
CA THR A 67 2.34 -39.33 3.60
C THR A 67 1.91 -40.19 2.41
N LEU A 68 1.36 -39.58 1.34
CA LEU A 68 0.99 -40.29 0.11
C LEU A 68 2.18 -40.99 -0.54
N ARG A 69 3.37 -40.38 -0.54
CA ARG A 69 4.60 -41.05 -1.01
C ARG A 69 4.89 -42.33 -0.22
N ASN A 70 4.82 -42.30 1.10
CA ASN A 70 5.06 -43.49 1.92
C ASN A 70 4.01 -44.58 1.64
N VAL A 71 2.74 -44.20 1.47
CA VAL A 71 1.68 -45.17 1.10
C VAL A 71 1.91 -45.74 -0.30
N TYR A 72 2.40 -44.92 -1.23
CA TYR A 72 2.75 -45.34 -2.58
C TYR A 72 3.92 -46.33 -2.58
N GLU A 73 4.98 -46.06 -1.81
CA GLU A 73 6.13 -46.98 -1.67
C GLU A 73 5.66 -48.35 -1.15
N ASN A 74 4.78 -48.38 -0.15
CA ASN A 74 4.18 -49.63 0.34
C ASN A 74 3.35 -50.33 -0.74
N ALA A 75 2.54 -49.59 -1.52
CA ALA A 75 1.77 -50.17 -2.62
C ALA A 75 2.67 -50.74 -3.72
N PHE A 76 3.79 -50.08 -4.00
CA PHE A 76 4.78 -50.52 -4.97
C PHE A 76 5.52 -51.78 -4.51
N ASP A 77 5.84 -51.90 -3.23
CA ASP A 77 6.44 -53.11 -2.67
C ASP A 77 5.49 -54.31 -2.74
N LEU A 78 4.19 -54.11 -2.47
CA LEU A 78 3.17 -55.15 -2.66
C LEU A 78 3.04 -55.55 -4.13
N TYR A 79 3.11 -54.60 -5.05
CA TYR A 79 3.13 -54.85 -6.49
C TYR A 79 4.35 -55.71 -6.87
N ARG A 80 5.55 -55.39 -6.38
CA ARG A 80 6.77 -56.17 -6.62
C ARG A 80 6.71 -57.58 -6.04
N GLN A 81 5.94 -57.78 -4.97
CA GLN A 81 5.69 -59.09 -4.37
C GLN A 81 4.62 -59.90 -5.14
N GLY A 82 4.01 -59.32 -6.17
CA GLY A 82 2.92 -59.93 -6.95
C GLY A 82 1.55 -59.86 -6.26
N GLN A 83 1.42 -59.13 -5.16
CA GLN A 83 0.16 -58.93 -4.43
C GLN A 83 -0.65 -57.79 -5.06
N TYR A 84 -1.11 -57.99 -6.30
CA TYR A 84 -1.76 -56.94 -7.08
C TYR A 84 -3.08 -56.44 -6.48
N GLU A 85 -3.84 -57.29 -5.79
CA GLU A 85 -5.11 -56.89 -5.17
C GLU A 85 -4.89 -55.89 -4.02
N ALA A 86 -3.95 -56.19 -3.13
CA ALA A 86 -3.60 -55.30 -2.02
C ALA A 86 -2.96 -53.99 -2.52
N ALA A 87 -2.14 -54.06 -3.57
CA ALA A 87 -1.59 -52.87 -4.23
C ALA A 87 -2.66 -52.00 -4.90
N ASN A 88 -3.69 -52.61 -5.50
CA ASN A 88 -4.83 -51.91 -6.09
C ASN A 88 -5.64 -51.15 -5.02
N ASP A 89 -5.91 -51.78 -3.88
CA ASP A 89 -6.65 -51.14 -2.79
C ASP A 89 -5.90 -49.93 -2.20
N LEU A 90 -4.58 -50.02 -2.05
CA LEU A 90 -3.76 -48.90 -1.59
C LEU A 90 -3.68 -47.77 -2.62
N THR A 91 -3.51 -48.09 -3.90
CA THR A 91 -3.48 -47.07 -4.96
C THR A 91 -4.83 -46.37 -5.13
N ARG A 92 -5.96 -47.07 -4.99
CA ARG A 92 -7.30 -46.46 -4.94
C ARG A 92 -7.45 -45.47 -3.79
N LYS A 93 -6.93 -45.80 -2.61
CA LYS A 93 -6.93 -44.88 -1.45
C LYS A 93 -6.09 -43.64 -1.72
N ILE A 94 -4.93 -43.78 -2.37
CA ILE A 94 -4.10 -42.65 -2.79
C ILE A 94 -4.87 -41.75 -3.75
N LEU A 95 -5.48 -42.32 -4.79
CA LEU A 95 -6.23 -41.57 -5.81
C LEU A 95 -7.52 -40.93 -5.27
N ALA A 96 -8.12 -41.47 -4.21
CA ALA A 96 -9.24 -40.85 -3.52
C ALA A 96 -8.85 -39.58 -2.74
N ILE A 97 -7.58 -39.50 -2.28
CA ILE A 97 -7.04 -38.33 -1.56
C ILE A 97 -6.46 -37.32 -2.55
N ASP A 98 -5.73 -37.80 -3.55
CA ASP A 98 -5.12 -37.00 -4.61
C ASP A 98 -5.36 -37.65 -5.99
N PRO A 99 -6.43 -37.24 -6.70
CA PRO A 99 -6.71 -37.73 -8.05
C PRO A 99 -5.60 -37.41 -9.07
N GLY A 100 -4.73 -36.45 -8.77
CA GLY A 100 -3.62 -36.04 -9.63
C GLY A 100 -2.32 -36.81 -9.37
N TYR A 101 -2.32 -37.82 -8.50
CA TYR A 101 -1.12 -38.61 -8.20
C TYR A 101 -0.82 -39.60 -9.35
N GLU A 102 -0.08 -39.12 -10.35
CA GLU A 102 0.20 -39.83 -11.60
C GLU A 102 0.79 -41.23 -11.39
N ASP A 103 1.81 -41.36 -10.53
CA ASP A 103 2.51 -42.63 -10.34
C ASP A 103 1.60 -43.71 -9.73
N ALA A 104 0.64 -43.31 -8.90
CA ALA A 104 -0.36 -44.18 -8.29
C ALA A 104 -1.46 -44.55 -9.28
N SER A 105 -1.80 -43.65 -10.22
CA SER A 105 -2.72 -43.93 -11.33
C SER A 105 -2.14 -44.99 -12.27
N ILE A 106 -0.88 -44.83 -12.66
CA ILE A 106 -0.15 -45.78 -13.51
C ILE A 106 -0.07 -47.15 -12.82
N LEU A 107 0.30 -47.17 -11.53
CA LEU A 107 0.37 -48.39 -10.74
C LEU A 107 -1.01 -49.05 -10.57
N ASN A 108 -2.06 -48.26 -10.35
CA ASN A 108 -3.43 -48.78 -10.24
C ASN A 108 -3.86 -49.50 -11.52
N ARG A 109 -3.68 -48.85 -12.69
CA ARG A 109 -3.99 -49.46 -13.99
C ARG A 109 -3.18 -50.75 -14.20
N ALA A 110 -1.90 -50.73 -13.85
CA ALA A 110 -1.05 -51.92 -13.93
C ALA A 110 -1.57 -53.08 -13.05
N THR A 111 -2.01 -52.79 -11.82
CA THR A 111 -2.58 -53.82 -10.93
C THR A 111 -3.91 -54.38 -11.42
N LEU A 112 -4.71 -53.58 -12.15
CA LEU A 112 -5.95 -54.05 -12.78
C LEU A 112 -5.66 -55.00 -13.94
N ASP A 113 -4.68 -54.67 -14.80
CA ASP A 113 -4.27 -55.51 -15.93
C ASP A 113 -3.72 -56.87 -15.47
N LEU A 114 -3.09 -56.91 -14.28
CA LEU A 114 -2.45 -58.10 -13.71
C LEU A 114 -3.33 -58.88 -12.71
N LYS A 115 -4.57 -58.42 -12.46
CA LYS A 115 -5.47 -59.04 -11.49
C LYS A 115 -5.87 -60.46 -11.92
N GLY A 116 -5.78 -61.41 -10.98
CA GLY A 116 -6.16 -62.81 -11.22
C GLY A 116 -5.16 -63.61 -12.06
N THR A 117 -3.96 -63.08 -12.31
CA THR A 117 -2.92 -63.81 -13.06
C THR A 117 -2.28 -64.92 -12.22
N THR A 118 -2.09 -66.10 -12.81
CA THR A 118 -1.49 -67.27 -12.14
C THR A 118 0.03 -67.25 -12.10
N LYS A 119 0.66 -66.39 -12.94
CA LYS A 119 2.12 -66.22 -13.03
C LYS A 119 2.51 -64.72 -13.01
N PRO A 120 2.46 -64.06 -11.84
CA PRO A 120 2.68 -62.61 -11.68
C PRO A 120 3.89 -62.05 -12.45
N MET A 121 5.06 -62.66 -12.28
CA MET A 121 6.30 -62.18 -12.90
C MET A 121 6.32 -62.30 -14.43
N ALA A 122 5.62 -63.28 -15.00
CA ALA A 122 5.59 -63.50 -16.45
C ALA A 122 4.53 -62.61 -17.12
N SER A 123 3.37 -62.45 -16.49
CA SER A 123 2.31 -61.53 -16.94
C SER A 123 2.79 -60.08 -16.87
N GLU A 124 3.48 -59.70 -15.81
CA GLU A 124 4.09 -58.37 -15.68
C GLU A 124 5.10 -58.10 -16.81
N ARG A 125 6.06 -59.00 -17.03
CA ARG A 125 7.05 -58.84 -18.10
C ARG A 125 6.41 -58.70 -19.48
N ARG A 126 5.38 -59.49 -19.76
CA ARG A 126 4.63 -59.41 -21.02
C ARG A 126 3.92 -58.07 -21.15
N MET A 127 3.20 -57.65 -20.12
CA MET A 127 2.48 -56.36 -20.12
C MET A 127 3.44 -55.16 -20.31
N LEU A 128 4.62 -55.21 -19.68
CA LEU A 128 5.64 -54.18 -19.87
C LEU A 128 6.24 -54.20 -21.29
N GLU A 129 6.43 -55.37 -21.89
CA GLU A 129 6.89 -55.49 -23.28
C GLU A 129 5.82 -54.99 -24.26
N ASP A 130 4.54 -55.35 -24.06
CA ASP A 130 3.42 -54.90 -24.88
C ASP A 130 3.33 -53.34 -24.85
N ARG A 131 3.43 -52.73 -23.66
CA ARG A 131 3.47 -51.25 -23.52
C ARG A 131 4.71 -50.63 -24.17
N PHE A 132 5.86 -51.30 -24.09
CA PHE A 132 7.08 -50.85 -24.75
C PHE A 132 6.94 -50.90 -26.29
N GLU A 133 6.32 -51.95 -26.83
CA GLU A 133 6.02 -52.09 -28.25
C GLU A 133 5.00 -51.05 -28.74
N GLU A 134 3.97 -50.73 -27.95
CA GLU A 134 3.05 -49.62 -28.22
C GLU A 134 3.82 -48.29 -28.36
N GLY A 135 4.72 -47.99 -27.43
CA GLY A 135 5.58 -46.80 -27.50
C GLY A 135 6.44 -46.78 -28.77
N MET A 136 6.99 -47.93 -29.18
CA MET A 136 7.73 -48.05 -30.45
C MET A 136 6.84 -47.84 -31.68
N ALA A 137 5.60 -48.32 -31.66
CA ALA A 137 4.65 -48.10 -32.75
C ALA A 137 4.29 -46.61 -32.88
N LEU A 138 4.01 -45.93 -31.76
CA LEU A 138 3.74 -44.49 -31.71
C LEU A 138 4.95 -43.66 -32.18
N TYR A 139 6.16 -44.06 -31.78
CA TYR A 139 7.40 -43.42 -32.23
C TYR A 139 7.59 -43.53 -33.74
N ARG A 140 7.30 -44.70 -34.34
CA ARG A 140 7.34 -44.87 -35.81
C ARG A 140 6.31 -44.01 -36.53
N GLN A 141 5.19 -43.67 -35.88
CA GLN A 141 4.18 -42.74 -36.39
C GLN A 141 4.57 -41.27 -36.20
N GLY A 142 5.69 -40.97 -35.53
CA GLY A 142 6.14 -39.60 -35.22
C GLY A 142 5.44 -38.97 -34.00
N ARG A 143 4.62 -39.72 -33.27
CA ARG A 143 3.90 -39.25 -32.07
C ARG A 143 4.81 -39.33 -30.84
N LEU A 144 5.81 -38.43 -30.80
CA LEU A 144 6.89 -38.47 -29.81
C LEU A 144 6.41 -38.31 -28.36
N VAL A 145 5.41 -37.47 -28.11
CA VAL A 145 4.87 -37.21 -26.76
C VAL A 145 4.24 -38.48 -26.20
N GLU A 146 3.33 -39.09 -26.95
CA GLU A 146 2.65 -40.31 -26.53
C GLU A 146 3.60 -41.52 -26.43
N ALA A 147 4.59 -41.59 -27.34
CA ALA A 147 5.64 -42.59 -27.24
C ALA A 147 6.45 -42.45 -25.94
N ALA A 148 6.80 -41.22 -25.57
CA ALA A 148 7.49 -40.92 -24.31
C ALA A 148 6.62 -41.28 -23.10
N GLU A 149 5.32 -40.98 -23.12
CA GLU A 149 4.38 -41.39 -22.05
C GLU A 149 4.37 -42.91 -21.85
N ARG A 150 4.27 -43.69 -22.93
CA ARG A 150 4.29 -45.17 -22.82
C ARG A 150 5.60 -45.71 -22.29
N TRP A 151 6.73 -45.12 -22.66
CA TRP A 151 8.01 -45.51 -22.09
C TRP A 151 8.19 -45.03 -20.65
N ASP A 152 7.65 -43.87 -20.27
CA ASP A 152 7.65 -43.37 -18.90
C ASP A 152 6.86 -44.30 -17.96
N GLU A 153 5.68 -44.76 -18.39
CA GLU A 153 4.92 -45.79 -17.66
C GLU A 153 5.77 -47.04 -17.40
N VAL A 154 6.45 -47.55 -18.43
CA VAL A 154 7.32 -48.73 -18.30
C VAL A 154 8.50 -48.47 -17.36
N VAL A 155 9.10 -47.27 -17.40
CA VAL A 155 10.22 -46.88 -16.52
C VAL A 155 9.77 -46.75 -15.06
N LYS A 156 8.58 -46.21 -14.81
CA LYS A 156 7.99 -46.07 -13.46
C LYS A 156 7.64 -47.42 -12.85
N LEU A 157 7.07 -48.33 -13.65
CA LEU A 157 6.76 -49.69 -13.21
C LEU A 157 8.02 -50.55 -13.05
N SER A 158 9.03 -50.35 -13.92
CA SER A 158 10.27 -51.10 -13.94
C SER A 158 11.50 -50.22 -14.19
N ALA A 159 12.09 -49.70 -13.12
CA ALA A 159 13.29 -48.85 -13.18
C ALA A 159 14.53 -49.58 -13.77
N SER A 160 14.52 -50.92 -13.79
CA SER A 160 15.59 -51.75 -14.37
C SER A 160 15.48 -51.92 -15.89
N ASN A 161 14.39 -51.47 -16.52
CA ASN A 161 14.23 -51.56 -17.97
C ASN A 161 15.10 -50.53 -18.72
N LEU A 162 16.33 -50.95 -19.04
CA LEU A 162 17.31 -50.13 -19.77
C LEU A 162 16.82 -49.69 -21.15
N LYS A 163 16.03 -50.53 -21.85
CA LYS A 163 15.50 -50.21 -23.19
C LYS A 163 14.53 -49.04 -23.11
N ALA A 164 13.52 -49.12 -22.23
CA ALA A 164 12.54 -48.05 -22.06
C ALA A 164 13.21 -46.73 -21.66
N ARG A 165 14.18 -46.76 -20.74
CA ARG A 165 14.96 -45.58 -20.35
C ARG A 165 15.74 -44.96 -21.50
N TYR A 166 16.36 -45.79 -22.34
CA TYR A 166 17.09 -45.31 -23.51
C TYR A 166 16.16 -44.59 -24.50
N TRP A 167 15.04 -45.23 -24.85
CA TRP A 167 14.08 -44.68 -25.81
C TRP A 167 13.36 -43.43 -25.28
N LEU A 168 12.99 -43.41 -23.99
CA LEU A 168 12.45 -42.23 -23.32
C LEU A 168 13.42 -41.04 -23.41
N LYS A 169 14.69 -41.26 -23.05
CA LYS A 169 15.73 -40.23 -23.15
C LYS A 169 15.92 -39.75 -24.60
N LYS A 170 15.85 -40.67 -25.56
CA LYS A 170 15.96 -40.34 -26.99
C LYS A 170 14.79 -39.47 -27.45
N ALA A 171 13.54 -39.85 -27.16
CA ALA A 171 12.37 -39.04 -27.49
C ALA A 171 12.42 -37.67 -26.81
N HIS A 172 12.79 -37.58 -25.53
CA HIS A 172 12.98 -36.28 -24.86
C HIS A 172 14.03 -35.42 -25.56
N SER A 173 15.13 -36.02 -26.03
CA SER A 173 16.18 -35.30 -26.75
C SER A 173 15.68 -34.79 -28.11
N GLU A 174 14.91 -35.60 -28.84
CA GLU A 174 14.31 -35.22 -30.13
C GLU A 174 13.24 -34.12 -29.97
N MET A 175 12.40 -34.22 -28.93
CA MET A 175 11.44 -33.16 -28.60
C MET A 175 12.14 -31.87 -28.16
N ALA A 176 13.20 -31.96 -27.34
CA ALA A 176 13.98 -30.79 -26.94
C ALA A 176 14.63 -30.08 -28.14
N GLU A 177 15.14 -30.85 -29.11
CA GLU A 177 15.69 -30.31 -30.36
C GLU A 177 14.61 -29.58 -31.19
N GLU A 178 13.40 -30.13 -31.27
CA GLU A 178 12.28 -29.49 -31.96
C GLU A 178 11.87 -28.17 -31.28
N HIS A 179 11.76 -28.16 -29.95
CA HIS A 179 11.52 -26.94 -29.17
C HIS A 179 12.65 -25.91 -29.36
N TYR A 180 13.91 -26.36 -29.39
CA TYR A 180 15.04 -25.48 -29.66
C TYR A 180 14.95 -24.84 -31.06
N ARG A 181 14.58 -25.60 -32.09
CA ARG A 181 14.37 -25.08 -33.46
C ARG A 181 13.24 -24.07 -33.54
N ARG A 182 12.11 -24.35 -32.86
CA ARG A 182 10.99 -23.41 -32.78
C ARG A 182 11.41 -22.12 -32.07
N GLY A 183 12.12 -22.23 -30.94
CA GLY A 183 12.66 -21.08 -30.23
C GLY A 183 13.66 -20.28 -31.07
N GLN A 184 14.54 -20.93 -31.85
CA GLN A 184 15.40 -20.22 -32.80
C GLN A 184 14.62 -19.45 -33.87
N LYS A 185 13.53 -20.03 -34.39
CA LYS A 185 12.66 -19.36 -35.37
C LYS A 185 11.99 -18.14 -34.73
N ALA A 186 11.47 -18.27 -33.51
CA ALA A 186 10.89 -17.17 -32.75
C ALA A 186 11.93 -16.07 -32.44
N TYR A 187 13.17 -16.47 -32.12
CA TYR A 187 14.27 -15.55 -31.83
C TYR A 187 14.63 -14.69 -33.05
N ARG A 188 14.69 -15.30 -34.24
CA ARG A 188 14.90 -14.56 -35.51
C ARG A 188 13.77 -13.60 -35.83
N GLN A 189 12.58 -13.81 -35.27
CA GLN A 189 11.43 -12.93 -35.40
C GLN A 189 11.32 -11.90 -34.27
N HIS A 190 12.35 -11.81 -33.40
CA HIS A 190 12.37 -10.95 -32.22
C HIS A 190 11.22 -11.21 -31.22
N ARG A 191 10.60 -12.40 -31.25
CA ARG A 191 9.59 -12.81 -30.27
C ARG A 191 10.28 -13.42 -29.06
N LEU A 192 10.79 -12.55 -28.17
CA LEU A 192 11.66 -12.96 -27.06
C LEU A 192 10.94 -13.84 -26.02
N HIS A 193 9.70 -13.52 -25.64
CA HIS A 193 8.92 -14.36 -24.71
C HIS A 193 8.67 -15.76 -25.26
N GLU A 194 8.21 -15.88 -26.52
CA GLU A 194 7.99 -17.18 -27.16
C GLU A 194 9.30 -17.96 -27.32
N THR A 195 10.42 -17.26 -27.54
CA THR A 195 11.75 -17.89 -27.56
C THR A 195 12.07 -18.53 -26.21
N LEU A 196 11.86 -17.79 -25.12
CA LEU A 196 12.09 -18.29 -23.76
C LEU A 196 11.19 -19.47 -23.44
N ASP A 197 9.89 -19.40 -23.76
CA ASP A 197 8.95 -20.49 -23.52
C ASP A 197 9.40 -21.80 -24.19
N GLN A 198 9.77 -21.72 -25.47
CA GLN A 198 10.24 -22.89 -26.22
C GLN A 198 11.58 -23.39 -25.70
N TRP A 199 12.51 -22.51 -25.34
CA TRP A 199 13.81 -22.91 -24.82
C TRP A 199 13.76 -23.45 -23.38
N TYR A 200 12.85 -22.96 -22.53
CA TYR A 200 12.60 -23.59 -21.23
C TYR A 200 11.95 -24.96 -21.39
N ALA A 201 11.00 -25.13 -22.32
CA ALA A 201 10.44 -26.45 -22.63
C ALA A 201 11.53 -27.44 -23.06
N ALA A 202 12.47 -27.01 -23.92
CA ALA A 202 13.62 -27.82 -24.29
C ALA A 202 14.53 -28.16 -23.09
N LEU A 203 14.74 -27.23 -22.15
CA LEU A 203 15.54 -27.44 -20.95
C LEU A 203 14.88 -28.40 -19.96
N VAL A 204 13.55 -28.36 -19.82
CA VAL A 204 12.78 -29.28 -18.98
C VAL A 204 12.91 -30.71 -19.51
N LEU A 205 12.82 -30.89 -20.84
CA LEU A 205 12.96 -32.19 -21.50
C LEU A 205 14.40 -32.71 -21.46
N ASN A 206 15.38 -31.83 -21.64
CA ASN A 206 16.80 -32.16 -21.55
C ASN A 206 17.57 -31.13 -20.72
N PRO A 207 17.73 -31.36 -19.40
CA PRO A 207 18.44 -30.44 -18.51
C PRO A 207 19.92 -30.24 -18.86
N ARG A 208 20.52 -31.12 -19.66
CA ARG A 208 21.91 -31.05 -20.12
C ARG A 208 22.03 -30.61 -21.58
N TYR A 209 21.01 -29.93 -22.11
CA TYR A 209 21.06 -29.44 -23.49
C TYR A 209 22.24 -28.47 -23.68
N PRO A 210 23.15 -28.71 -24.64
CA PRO A 210 24.37 -27.91 -24.78
C PRO A 210 24.09 -26.44 -25.06
N ARG A 211 24.76 -25.54 -24.32
CA ARG A 211 24.76 -24.06 -24.53
C ARG A 211 23.39 -23.37 -24.46
N LEU A 212 22.32 -24.09 -24.14
CA LEU A 212 20.96 -23.52 -24.06
C LEU A 212 20.80 -22.61 -22.85
N THR A 213 21.40 -22.94 -21.71
CA THR A 213 21.37 -22.11 -20.50
C THR A 213 21.97 -20.72 -20.74
N ALA A 214 23.11 -20.64 -21.43
CA ALA A 214 23.73 -19.37 -21.78
C ALA A 214 22.91 -18.59 -22.81
N ALA A 215 22.29 -19.28 -23.78
CA ALA A 215 21.40 -18.66 -24.76
C ALA A 215 20.14 -18.08 -24.08
N ILE A 216 19.50 -18.84 -23.20
CA ILE A 216 18.36 -18.39 -22.38
C ILE A 216 18.76 -17.16 -21.57
N ALA A 217 19.88 -17.19 -20.85
CA ALA A 217 20.32 -16.05 -20.04
C ALA A 217 20.52 -14.77 -20.88
N LYS A 218 21.02 -14.89 -22.11
CA LYS A 218 21.14 -13.77 -23.05
C LYS A 218 19.78 -13.23 -23.45
N VAL A 219 18.85 -14.10 -23.85
CA VAL A 219 17.50 -13.70 -24.28
C VAL A 219 16.67 -13.15 -23.13
N GLU A 220 16.82 -13.68 -21.92
CA GLU A 220 16.20 -13.11 -20.72
C GLU A 220 16.70 -11.70 -20.44
N ALA A 221 18.01 -11.44 -20.61
CA ALA A 221 18.56 -10.10 -20.44
C ALA A 221 18.00 -9.15 -21.51
N GLU A 222 17.91 -9.59 -22.76
CA GLU A 222 17.29 -8.83 -23.85
C GLU A 222 15.80 -8.55 -23.58
N ALA A 223 15.05 -9.55 -23.09
CA ALA A 223 13.62 -9.40 -22.76
C ALA A 223 13.42 -8.45 -21.59
N ARG A 224 14.23 -8.56 -20.53
CA ARG A 224 14.21 -7.62 -19.40
C ARG A 224 14.54 -6.19 -19.83
N GLU A 225 15.49 -6.02 -20.75
CA GLU A 225 15.81 -4.71 -21.32
C GLU A 225 14.65 -4.16 -22.16
N GLN A 226 13.99 -4.99 -22.97
CA GLN A 226 12.81 -4.60 -23.73
C GLN A 226 11.66 -4.15 -22.80
N ASP A 227 11.31 -4.96 -21.80
CA ASP A 227 10.26 -4.62 -20.82
C ASP A 227 10.58 -3.33 -20.06
N ALA A 228 11.85 -3.13 -19.70
CA ALA A 228 12.31 -1.90 -19.05
C ALA A 228 12.20 -0.69 -19.99
N ASN A 229 12.55 -0.85 -21.27
CA ASN A 229 12.44 0.20 -22.27
C ASN A 229 10.97 0.57 -22.56
N GLU A 230 10.07 -0.40 -22.65
CA GLU A 230 8.63 -0.14 -22.85
C GLU A 230 8.02 0.63 -21.67
N LYS A 231 8.36 0.25 -20.43
CA LYS A 231 7.95 0.99 -19.23
C LYS A 231 8.56 2.39 -19.19
N LEU A 232 9.82 2.54 -19.62
CA LEU A 232 10.49 3.83 -19.72
C LEU A 232 9.79 4.75 -20.74
N GLN A 233 9.43 4.23 -21.92
CA GLN A 233 8.63 4.97 -22.90
C GLN A 233 7.26 5.37 -22.35
N SER A 234 6.61 4.46 -21.62
CA SER A 234 5.33 4.75 -20.96
C SER A 234 5.49 5.87 -19.91
N ALA A 235 6.56 5.85 -19.12
CA ALA A 235 6.87 6.89 -18.15
C ALA A 235 7.15 8.24 -18.82
N LEU A 236 7.85 8.25 -19.96
CA LEU A 236 8.08 9.45 -20.77
C LEU A 236 6.76 10.05 -21.27
N HIS A 237 5.87 9.22 -21.81
CA HIS A 237 4.56 9.68 -22.28
C HIS A 237 3.71 10.26 -21.13
N LEU A 238 3.72 9.63 -19.94
CA LEU A 238 3.05 10.19 -18.76
C LEU A 238 3.63 11.54 -18.33
N TYR A 239 4.95 11.70 -18.45
CA TYR A 239 5.61 12.97 -18.18
C TYR A 239 5.24 14.05 -19.21
N GLU A 240 5.17 13.71 -20.51
CA GLU A 240 4.67 14.61 -21.56
C GLU A 240 3.22 15.06 -21.32
N GLN A 241 2.40 14.21 -20.68
CA GLN A 241 1.04 14.55 -20.26
C GLN A 241 0.96 15.41 -19.00
N GLY A 242 2.09 15.70 -18.35
CA GLY A 242 2.16 16.42 -17.08
C GLY A 242 1.83 15.56 -15.85
N LEU A 243 1.63 14.25 -16.00
CA LEU A 243 1.38 13.30 -14.92
C LEU A 243 2.71 12.84 -14.27
N VAL A 244 3.40 13.80 -13.67
CA VAL A 244 4.75 13.64 -13.10
C VAL A 244 4.81 12.55 -12.03
N LEU A 245 3.83 12.50 -11.11
CA LEU A 245 3.83 11.52 -10.02
C LEU A 245 3.67 10.09 -10.53
N GLU A 246 2.85 9.88 -11.57
CA GLU A 246 2.66 8.57 -12.19
C GLU A 246 3.90 8.16 -12.99
N SER A 247 4.52 9.11 -13.70
CA SER A 247 5.80 8.91 -14.37
C SER A 247 6.90 8.46 -13.39
N LEU A 248 7.05 9.15 -12.26
CA LEU A 248 8.03 8.78 -11.23
C LEU A 248 7.79 7.39 -10.66
N LYS A 249 6.53 7.02 -10.37
CA LYS A 249 6.17 5.67 -9.92
C LYS A 249 6.53 4.61 -10.96
N MET A 250 6.25 4.87 -12.23
CA MET A 250 6.62 3.95 -13.32
C MET A 250 8.13 3.80 -13.45
N LEU A 251 8.91 4.88 -13.24
CA LEU A 251 10.37 4.80 -13.21
C LEU A 251 10.90 4.05 -11.99
N ASP A 252 10.28 4.23 -10.82
CA ASP A 252 10.61 3.45 -9.62
C ASP A 252 10.40 1.95 -9.87
N LEU A 253 9.28 1.55 -10.50
CA LEU A 253 9.03 0.15 -10.89
C LEU A 253 10.10 -0.42 -11.84
N VAL A 254 10.61 0.39 -12.77
CA VAL A 254 11.71 -0.03 -13.65
C VAL A 254 12.98 -0.30 -12.84
N LEU A 255 13.31 0.58 -11.89
CA LEU A 255 14.51 0.47 -11.05
C LEU A 255 14.42 -0.66 -10.02
N GLU A 256 13.23 -0.96 -9.49
CA GLU A 256 12.98 -2.13 -8.64
C GLU A 256 13.21 -3.44 -9.39
N SER A 257 12.75 -3.51 -10.65
CA SER A 257 12.92 -4.71 -11.50
C SER A 257 14.35 -4.91 -12.00
N GLY A 258 15.18 -3.86 -11.96
CA GLY A 258 16.56 -3.89 -12.41
C GLY A 258 17.29 -2.57 -12.14
N PRO A 259 18.09 -2.45 -11.07
CA PRO A 259 18.79 -1.21 -10.71
C PRO A 259 19.89 -0.79 -11.69
N GLY A 260 20.10 -1.54 -12.79
CA GLY A 260 21.10 -1.29 -13.82
C GLY A 260 20.64 -0.40 -14.98
N SER A 261 19.38 0.07 -15.02
CA SER A 261 18.92 0.96 -16.09
C SER A 261 19.40 2.39 -15.87
N VAL A 262 20.62 2.71 -16.35
CA VAL A 262 21.21 4.05 -16.29
C VAL A 262 20.30 5.10 -16.93
N LYS A 263 19.55 4.73 -17.98
CA LYS A 263 18.59 5.63 -18.65
C LYS A 263 17.43 6.01 -17.74
N ALA A 264 16.83 5.03 -17.05
CA ALA A 264 15.73 5.28 -16.12
C ALA A 264 16.18 6.12 -14.91
N GLN A 265 17.38 5.86 -14.37
CA GLN A 265 17.94 6.66 -13.28
C GLN A 265 18.17 8.12 -13.68
N LYS A 266 18.75 8.36 -14.86
CA LYS A 266 18.97 9.72 -15.38
C LYS A 266 17.65 10.46 -15.57
N LEU A 267 16.68 9.85 -16.24
CA LEU A 267 15.38 10.45 -16.46
C LEU A 267 14.67 10.75 -15.13
N GLN A 268 14.73 9.82 -14.18
CA GLN A 268 14.17 10.04 -12.85
C GLN A 268 14.83 11.23 -12.14
N ALA A 269 16.16 11.33 -12.19
CA ALA A 269 16.89 12.44 -11.58
C ALA A 269 16.54 13.79 -12.24
N GLU A 270 16.40 13.82 -13.57
CA GLU A 270 16.00 15.02 -14.31
C GLU A 270 14.59 15.46 -13.96
N ILE A 271 13.61 14.54 -13.97
CA ILE A 271 12.21 14.85 -13.59
C ILE A 271 12.15 15.32 -12.13
N ARG A 272 12.82 14.62 -11.22
CA ARG A 272 12.86 15.01 -9.79
C ARG A 272 13.48 16.40 -9.61
N ALA A 273 14.57 16.71 -10.31
CA ALA A 273 15.21 18.02 -10.25
C ALA A 273 14.33 19.14 -10.80
N GLU A 274 13.57 18.89 -11.87
CA GLU A 274 12.62 19.88 -12.39
C GLU A 274 11.49 20.16 -11.40
N VAL A 275 10.88 19.11 -10.84
CA VAL A 275 9.82 19.21 -9.82
C VAL A 275 10.31 19.93 -8.58
N ALA A 276 11.51 19.58 -8.11
CA ALA A 276 12.18 20.29 -7.05
C ALA A 276 12.31 21.80 -7.35
N ASN A 277 12.78 22.16 -8.54
CA ASN A 277 12.94 23.56 -8.94
C ASN A 277 11.60 24.30 -9.05
N GLN A 278 10.54 23.63 -9.52
CA GLN A 278 9.18 24.17 -9.55
C GLN A 278 8.70 24.51 -8.13
N HIS A 279 8.77 23.56 -7.19
CA HIS A 279 8.41 23.81 -5.78
C HIS A 279 9.25 24.92 -5.14
N VAL A 280 10.55 25.02 -5.46
CA VAL A 280 11.37 26.13 -4.96
C VAL A 280 10.91 27.47 -5.53
N SER A 281 10.55 27.52 -6.81
CA SER A 281 10.04 28.74 -7.46
C SER A 281 8.69 29.17 -6.88
N GLU A 282 7.79 28.22 -6.62
CA GLU A 282 6.50 28.47 -5.98
C GLU A 282 6.67 28.93 -4.53
N GLY A 283 7.57 28.29 -3.78
CA GLY A 283 7.93 28.72 -2.43
C GLY A 283 8.51 30.14 -2.41
N ARG A 284 9.32 30.54 -3.40
CA ARG A 284 9.79 31.93 -3.55
C ARG A 284 8.63 32.90 -3.83
N ARG A 285 7.71 32.54 -4.72
CA ARG A 285 6.51 33.36 -5.02
C ARG A 285 5.61 33.51 -3.79
N LEU A 286 5.43 32.44 -3.01
CA LEU A 286 4.66 32.46 -1.77
C LEU A 286 5.33 33.33 -0.71
N TYR A 287 6.67 33.26 -0.60
CA TYR A 287 7.46 34.13 0.26
C TYR A 287 7.30 35.60 -0.12
N GLU A 288 7.33 35.95 -1.41
CA GLU A 288 7.06 37.31 -1.91
C GLU A 288 5.64 37.77 -1.56
N SER A 289 4.66 36.86 -1.60
CA SER A 289 3.28 37.13 -1.18
C SER A 289 3.06 37.18 0.34
N ARG A 290 4.14 37.14 1.14
CA ARG A 290 4.16 37.06 2.61
C ARG A 290 3.47 35.82 3.21
N GLN A 291 3.25 34.79 2.40
CA GLN A 291 2.70 33.51 2.85
C GLN A 291 3.84 32.57 3.27
N TYR A 292 4.59 32.98 4.29
CA TYR A 292 5.84 32.31 4.69
C TYR A 292 5.65 30.85 5.13
N GLU A 293 4.55 30.53 5.82
CA GLU A 293 4.28 29.16 6.27
C GLU A 293 4.08 28.20 5.08
N LYS A 294 3.35 28.64 4.04
CA LYS A 294 3.17 27.85 2.82
C LYS A 294 4.48 27.74 2.03
N ALA A 295 5.27 28.81 1.98
CA ALA A 295 6.60 28.79 1.36
C ALA A 295 7.53 27.75 2.00
N VAL A 296 7.50 27.60 3.33
CA VAL A 296 8.28 26.59 4.05
C VAL A 296 7.86 25.16 3.67
N VAL A 297 6.56 24.91 3.46
CA VAL A 297 6.05 23.60 3.03
C VAL A 297 6.55 23.27 1.62
N GLU A 298 6.45 24.21 0.68
CA GLU A 298 6.94 24.01 -0.70
C GLU A 298 8.45 23.74 -0.75
N TRP A 299 9.26 24.47 0.04
CA TRP A 299 10.70 24.20 0.11
C TRP A 299 11.06 22.87 0.75
N ARG A 300 10.21 22.33 1.64
CA ARG A 300 10.39 20.98 2.17
C ARG A 300 10.04 19.92 1.13
N HIS A 301 8.95 20.09 0.39
CA HIS A 301 8.62 19.20 -0.72
C HIS A 301 9.73 19.17 -1.77
N ALA A 302 10.34 20.32 -2.08
CA ALA A 302 11.50 20.35 -2.98
C ALA A 302 12.66 19.43 -2.53
N VAL A 303 12.90 19.30 -1.22
CA VAL A 303 13.93 18.41 -0.67
C VAL A 303 13.57 16.93 -0.86
N GLU A 304 12.28 16.57 -0.75
CA GLU A 304 11.80 15.20 -1.02
C GLU A 304 12.09 14.78 -2.46
N TYR A 305 12.05 15.73 -3.40
CA TYR A 305 12.40 15.54 -4.81
C TYR A 305 13.89 15.78 -5.12
N GLY A 306 14.77 15.81 -4.11
CA GLY A 306 16.22 15.82 -4.31
C GLY A 306 16.87 17.19 -4.48
N TYR A 307 16.19 18.28 -4.10
CA TYR A 307 16.82 19.59 -3.95
C TYR A 307 17.86 19.60 -2.82
N ASP A 308 18.90 20.46 -2.92
CA ASP A 308 19.94 20.58 -1.89
C ASP A 308 19.33 20.95 -0.53
N PRO A 309 19.40 20.05 0.48
CA PRO A 309 18.84 20.31 1.81
C PRO A 309 19.40 21.57 2.45
N LYS A 310 20.70 21.87 2.25
CA LYS A 310 21.33 23.06 2.85
C LYS A 310 20.77 24.35 2.29
N ALA A 311 20.55 24.39 0.98
CA ALA A 311 19.96 25.55 0.32
C ALA A 311 18.49 25.74 0.75
N ALA A 312 17.72 24.65 0.88
CA ALA A 312 16.34 24.72 1.39
C ALA A 312 16.30 25.18 2.85
N ASP A 313 17.17 24.67 3.71
CA ASP A 313 17.24 25.06 5.12
C ASP A 313 17.53 26.54 5.29
N GLN A 314 18.39 27.13 4.44
CA GLN A 314 18.66 28.57 4.43
C GLN A 314 17.41 29.37 4.06
N LEU A 315 16.65 28.93 3.05
CA LEU A 315 15.40 29.58 2.66
C LEU A 315 14.36 29.49 3.80
N VAL A 316 14.19 28.30 4.38
CA VAL A 316 13.28 28.06 5.51
C VAL A 316 13.67 28.90 6.73
N ALA A 317 14.95 29.03 7.04
CA ALA A 317 15.44 29.87 8.13
C ALA A 317 15.09 31.34 7.90
N ARG A 318 15.29 31.86 6.68
CA ARG A 318 14.91 33.23 6.32
C ARG A 318 13.41 33.47 6.44
N ALA A 319 12.57 32.56 5.98
CA ALA A 319 11.11 32.66 6.15
C ALA A 319 10.69 32.66 7.62
N LYS A 320 11.23 31.76 8.45
CA LYS A 320 10.94 31.74 9.89
C LYS A 320 11.39 33.00 10.60
N GLU A 321 12.51 33.59 10.19
CA GLU A 321 12.97 34.86 10.74
C GLU A 321 12.02 36.00 10.38
N GLN A 322 11.53 36.07 9.13
CA GLN A 322 10.54 37.06 8.73
C GLN A 322 9.23 36.92 9.51
N VAL A 323 8.73 35.69 9.69
CA VAL A 323 7.54 35.44 10.53
C VAL A 323 7.75 35.95 11.95
N ARG A 324 8.89 35.62 12.58
CA ARG A 324 9.21 36.11 13.93
C ARG A 324 9.29 37.64 13.99
N ARG A 325 9.88 38.28 12.97
CA ARG A 325 9.97 39.74 12.89
C ARG A 325 8.58 40.37 12.77
N GLU A 326 7.75 39.89 11.85
CA GLU A 326 6.38 40.38 11.65
C GLU A 326 5.50 40.15 12.88
N ASP A 327 5.58 38.99 13.54
CA ASP A 327 4.87 38.70 14.78
C ASP A 327 5.33 39.62 15.93
N SER A 328 6.64 39.84 16.06
CA SER A 328 7.18 40.75 17.08
C SER A 328 6.75 42.20 16.82
N ALA A 329 6.73 42.63 15.56
CA ALA A 329 6.25 43.95 15.16
C ALA A 329 4.75 44.10 15.41
N ARG A 330 3.96 43.06 15.10
CA ARG A 330 2.52 43.01 15.36
C ARG A 330 2.23 43.08 16.85
N LYS A 331 2.94 42.32 17.68
CA LYS A 331 2.82 42.38 19.16
C LYS A 331 3.14 43.78 19.68
N ARG A 332 4.26 44.38 19.23
CA ARG A 332 4.62 45.76 19.60
C ARG A 332 3.59 46.78 19.13
N ALA A 333 3.02 46.62 17.93
CA ALA A 333 1.98 47.50 17.41
C ALA A 333 0.68 47.41 18.23
N VAL A 334 0.28 46.19 18.63
CA VAL A 334 -0.88 45.97 19.51
C VAL A 334 -0.63 46.57 20.90
N GLU A 335 0.57 46.40 21.45
CA GLU A 335 0.95 46.98 22.74
C GLU A 335 0.96 48.51 22.70
N LEU A 336 1.55 49.11 21.65
CA LEU A 336 1.55 50.55 21.44
C LEU A 336 0.13 51.11 21.21
N ALA A 337 -0.72 50.38 20.48
CA ALA A 337 -2.12 50.76 20.29
C ALA A 337 -2.86 50.76 21.64
N LYS A 338 -2.63 49.74 22.48
CA LYS A 338 -3.20 49.65 23.82
C LYS A 338 -2.71 50.80 24.73
N GLN A 339 -1.43 51.12 24.69
CA GLN A 339 -0.86 52.27 25.42
C GLN A 339 -1.48 53.59 24.97
N ARG A 340 -1.64 53.81 23.65
CA ARG A 340 -2.29 55.01 23.12
C ARG A 340 -3.77 55.10 23.52
N GLU A 341 -4.48 53.99 23.57
CA GLU A 341 -5.85 53.94 24.09
C GLU A 341 -5.90 54.26 25.59
N GLU A 342 -4.98 53.73 26.39
CA GLU A 342 -4.89 54.00 27.83
C GLU A 342 -4.52 55.48 28.11
N GLU A 343 -3.54 56.04 27.39
CA GLU A 343 -3.20 57.45 27.45
C GLU A 343 -4.35 58.35 26.98
N GLY A 344 -5.06 57.95 25.92
CA GLY A 344 -6.26 58.64 25.45
C GLY A 344 -7.39 58.62 26.47
N LYS A 345 -7.57 57.52 27.21
CA LYS A 345 -8.52 57.42 28.33
C LYS A 345 -8.11 58.31 29.50
N LYS A 346 -6.83 58.30 29.89
CA LYS A 346 -6.30 59.18 30.96
C LYS A 346 -6.46 60.65 30.62
N LYS A 347 -6.10 61.07 29.40
CA LYS A 347 -6.30 62.46 28.94
C LYS A 347 -7.76 62.87 28.98
N LYS A 348 -8.68 62.02 28.52
CA LYS A 348 -10.12 62.29 28.63
C LYS A 348 -10.62 62.40 30.08
N GLU A 349 -10.06 61.61 30.99
CA GLU A 349 -10.37 61.67 32.42
C GLU A 349 -9.83 62.95 33.07
N ASP A 350 -8.60 63.35 32.72
CA ASP A 350 -7.97 64.58 33.20
C ASP A 350 -8.70 65.83 32.65
N ASP A 351 -9.05 65.83 31.35
CA ASP A 351 -9.85 66.89 30.73
C ASP A 351 -11.25 66.98 31.36
N ALA A 352 -11.86 65.85 31.72
CA ALA A 352 -13.16 65.82 32.43
C ALA A 352 -13.05 66.34 33.86
N LYS A 353 -11.95 66.06 34.57
CA LYS A 353 -11.68 66.62 35.91
C LYS A 353 -11.42 68.12 35.85
N ALA A 354 -10.61 68.59 34.89
CA ALA A 354 -10.36 70.01 34.68
C ALA A 354 -11.65 70.75 34.32
N ALA A 355 -12.48 70.20 33.43
CA ALA A 355 -13.80 70.76 33.11
C ALA A 355 -14.76 70.78 34.31
N ALA A 356 -14.64 69.81 35.23
CA ALA A 356 -15.41 69.79 36.46
C ALA A 356 -14.90 70.80 37.51
N GLU A 357 -13.59 71.07 37.55
CA GLU A 357 -12.99 72.11 38.40
C GLU A 357 -13.29 73.51 37.88
N THR A 358 -13.20 73.77 36.58
CA THR A 358 -13.61 75.06 35.99
C THR A 358 -15.10 75.31 36.20
N LYS A 359 -15.95 74.27 36.12
CA LYS A 359 -17.37 74.39 36.49
C LYS A 359 -17.59 74.71 37.96
N LYS A 360 -16.75 74.20 38.87
CA LYS A 360 -16.80 74.53 40.31
C LYS A 360 -16.27 75.94 40.61
N GLU A 361 -15.30 76.43 39.86
CA GLU A 361 -14.80 77.81 39.97
C GLU A 361 -15.76 78.83 39.37
N ASP A 362 -16.44 78.49 38.26
CA ASP A 362 -17.48 79.33 37.66
C ASP A 362 -18.75 79.38 38.51
N GLU A 363 -19.11 78.29 39.21
CA GLU A 363 -20.21 78.27 40.20
C GLU A 363 -19.85 78.99 41.52
N ALA A 364 -18.57 79.14 41.86
CA ALA A 364 -18.14 79.91 43.03
C ALA A 364 -18.07 81.44 42.81
N LYS A 365 -18.10 81.90 41.55
CA LYS A 365 -18.04 83.33 41.18
C LYS A 365 -19.37 83.93 40.68
N ALA A 366 -20.40 83.12 40.47
CA ALA A 366 -21.72 83.57 39.98
C ALA A 366 -22.79 83.73 41.08
N ALA A 367 -22.39 84.21 42.27
CA ALA A 367 -23.30 84.56 43.37
C ALA A 367 -23.21 86.05 43.76
N ALA A 368 -23.40 86.97 42.81
CA ALA A 368 -23.87 88.33 43.08
C ALA A 368 -24.17 89.11 41.79
N THR A 369 -25.39 89.68 41.74
CA THR A 369 -25.82 90.86 40.98
C THR A 369 -26.10 90.76 39.46
N SER A 370 -27.41 90.67 39.15
CA SER A 370 -28.12 91.27 37.99
C SER A 370 -28.44 92.78 38.29
N PRO A 371 -29.13 93.62 37.45
CA PRO A 371 -29.88 93.36 36.20
C PRO A 371 -29.90 94.50 35.09
N THR A 372 -30.70 94.25 34.03
CA THR A 372 -31.48 95.20 33.15
C THR A 372 -30.75 96.01 32.05
N THR A 373 -31.28 96.28 30.84
CA THR A 373 -32.61 96.36 30.17
C THR A 373 -32.43 96.12 28.65
N ALA A 374 -33.19 95.30 27.90
CA ALA A 374 -34.60 95.37 27.45
C ALA A 374 -34.77 95.85 25.97
N ALA A 375 -35.36 95.00 25.12
CA ALA A 375 -36.40 95.34 24.12
C ALA A 375 -36.88 94.07 23.37
N MET A 376 -38.20 93.93 23.24
CA MET A 376 -39.00 92.81 22.69
C MET A 376 -39.29 92.99 21.17
N PRO A 377 -40.16 92.19 20.49
CA PRO A 377 -40.75 90.88 20.80
C PRO A 377 -40.67 89.86 19.62
N GLU A 378 -40.99 88.60 19.91
CA GLU A 378 -42.04 87.79 19.24
C GLU A 378 -41.69 86.28 19.10
N ALA A 379 -42.55 85.47 19.74
CA ALA A 379 -42.89 84.07 19.47
C ALA A 379 -41.80 82.99 19.27
N ALA A 380 -41.56 82.19 20.31
CA ALA A 380 -41.39 80.73 20.19
C ALA A 380 -41.57 80.04 21.56
N PRO A 381 -42.47 79.05 21.72
CA PRO A 381 -42.47 78.18 22.89
C PRO A 381 -41.34 77.13 22.79
N PRO A 382 -40.88 76.58 23.93
CA PRO A 382 -39.56 75.95 24.04
C PRO A 382 -39.58 74.43 23.78
N VAL A 383 -38.37 73.85 23.82
CA VAL A 383 -38.03 72.43 24.02
C VAL A 383 -37.90 71.57 22.74
N ALA A 384 -36.69 71.50 22.18
CA ALA A 384 -36.27 70.42 21.27
C ALA A 384 -34.74 70.20 21.26
N VAL A 385 -34.08 70.16 22.42
CA VAL A 385 -32.63 69.79 22.53
C VAL A 385 -32.45 68.25 22.70
N SER A 386 -33.53 67.48 22.66
CA SER A 386 -33.49 66.02 22.80
C SER A 386 -33.29 65.26 21.48
N ASN A 387 -33.58 65.86 20.31
CA ASN A 387 -33.59 65.11 19.04
C ASN A 387 -32.24 65.06 18.30
N GLU A 388 -31.35 66.04 18.48
CA GLU A 388 -30.08 66.07 17.75
C GLU A 388 -29.05 65.11 18.37
N ASN A 389 -29.00 65.03 19.70
CA ASN A 389 -28.24 63.99 20.41
C ASN A 389 -28.79 62.58 20.12
N ALA A 390 -30.12 62.41 20.05
CA ALA A 390 -30.73 61.12 19.72
C ALA A 390 -30.38 60.65 18.29
N LYS A 391 -30.33 61.57 17.32
CA LYS A 391 -29.85 61.29 15.95
C LYS A 391 -28.37 60.89 15.91
N GLN A 392 -27.51 61.60 16.65
CA GLN A 392 -26.09 61.24 16.73
C GLN A 392 -25.87 59.90 17.41
N GLN A 393 -26.59 59.62 18.51
CA GLN A 393 -26.53 58.33 19.20
C GLN A 393 -27.11 57.18 18.35
N SER A 394 -28.18 57.44 17.59
CA SER A 394 -28.72 56.51 16.61
C SER A 394 -27.69 56.18 15.51
N GLY A 395 -27.00 57.19 14.98
CA GLY A 395 -25.92 57.00 14.00
C GLY A 395 -24.74 56.19 14.54
N GLN A 396 -24.36 56.39 15.80
CA GLN A 396 -23.30 55.59 16.45
C GLN A 396 -23.73 54.13 16.65
N ALA A 397 -24.96 53.89 17.15
CA ALA A 397 -25.51 52.56 17.30
C ALA A 397 -25.63 51.81 15.95
N TYR A 398 -25.91 52.55 14.86
CA TYR A 398 -25.90 52.00 13.50
C TYR A 398 -24.51 51.51 13.08
N LEU A 399 -23.47 52.34 13.26
CA LEU A 399 -22.09 51.98 12.92
C LEU A 399 -21.60 50.78 13.74
N GLU A 400 -21.95 50.70 15.03
CA GLU A 400 -21.66 49.53 15.85
C GLU A 400 -22.32 48.26 15.28
N GLY A 401 -23.58 48.35 14.87
CA GLY A 401 -24.27 47.22 14.23
C GLY A 401 -23.62 46.78 12.92
N VAL A 402 -23.10 47.72 12.11
CA VAL A 402 -22.33 47.40 10.89
C VAL A 402 -21.02 46.67 11.23
N ILE A 403 -20.35 47.04 12.32
CA ILE A 403 -19.13 46.34 12.77
C ILE A 403 -19.45 44.90 13.19
N TYR A 404 -20.55 44.67 13.92
CA TYR A 404 -20.98 43.31 14.28
C TYR A 404 -21.41 42.50 13.06
N TYR A 405 -22.09 43.13 12.09
CA TYR A 405 -22.45 42.50 10.82
C TYR A 405 -21.22 42.06 10.02
N GLN A 406 -20.17 42.89 9.94
CA GLN A 406 -18.91 42.54 9.28
C GLN A 406 -18.14 41.42 9.99
N LYS A 407 -18.33 41.29 11.32
CA LYS A 407 -17.76 40.21 12.12
C LYS A 407 -18.58 38.91 12.06
N GLY A 408 -19.74 38.91 11.41
CA GLY A 408 -20.64 37.76 11.29
C GLY A 408 -21.56 37.51 12.49
N ASP A 409 -21.58 38.40 13.49
CA ASP A 409 -22.46 38.32 14.67
C ASP A 409 -23.80 39.02 14.37
N TYR A 410 -24.68 38.35 13.62
CA TYR A 410 -25.92 38.95 13.10
C TYR A 410 -26.98 39.26 14.18
N ASP A 411 -27.06 38.47 15.27
CA ASP A 411 -28.02 38.72 16.36
C ASP A 411 -27.70 40.04 17.10
N LYS A 412 -26.43 40.26 17.41
CA LYS A 412 -25.97 41.51 18.04
C LYS A 412 -26.07 42.71 17.10
N ALA A 413 -25.85 42.50 15.80
CA ALA A 413 -26.04 43.53 14.78
C ALA A 413 -27.52 43.97 14.72
N ARG A 414 -28.45 43.00 14.77
CA ARG A 414 -29.90 43.26 14.83
C ARG A 414 -30.29 44.05 16.08
N ASP A 415 -29.81 43.66 17.26
CA ASP A 415 -30.10 44.36 18.52
C ASP A 415 -29.62 45.82 18.49
N LYS A 416 -28.42 46.06 17.95
CA LYS A 416 -27.85 47.40 17.82
C LYS A 416 -28.60 48.28 16.82
N TRP A 417 -29.06 47.71 15.70
CA TRP A 417 -29.90 48.44 14.74
C TRP A 417 -31.33 48.67 15.23
N LEU A 418 -31.89 47.75 16.02
CA LEU A 418 -33.16 47.98 16.74
C LEU A 418 -33.03 49.13 17.74
N HIS A 419 -31.92 49.18 18.49
CA HIS A 419 -31.65 50.28 19.41
C HIS A 419 -31.48 51.62 18.67
N ALA A 420 -30.79 51.62 17.53
CA ALA A 420 -30.68 52.81 16.67
C ALA A 420 -32.06 53.31 16.19
N LYS A 421 -32.98 52.39 15.84
CA LYS A 421 -34.36 52.70 15.44
C LYS A 421 -35.23 53.18 16.60
N GLN A 422 -34.98 52.71 17.82
CA GLN A 422 -35.67 53.21 19.03
C GLN A 422 -35.26 54.65 19.37
N LEU A 423 -33.99 55.01 19.12
CA LEU A 423 -33.46 56.35 19.35
C LEU A 423 -33.88 57.35 18.27
N ASP A 424 -33.93 56.91 17.01
CA ASP A 424 -34.47 57.70 15.90
C ASP A 424 -35.30 56.81 14.95
N PRO A 425 -36.64 56.85 15.05
CA PRO A 425 -37.52 56.10 14.16
C PRO A 425 -37.42 56.50 12.68
N GLY A 426 -36.82 57.66 12.37
CA GLY A 426 -36.63 58.17 11.01
C GLY A 426 -35.31 57.78 10.34
N ASN A 427 -34.45 57.02 11.02
CA ASN A 427 -33.15 56.60 10.47
C ASN A 427 -33.31 55.52 9.39
N SER A 428 -33.24 55.94 8.12
CA SER A 428 -33.36 55.06 6.95
C SER A 428 -32.28 53.97 6.89
N ASP A 429 -31.09 54.25 7.41
CA ASP A 429 -29.93 53.36 7.30
C ASP A 429 -30.04 52.16 8.25
N ALA A 430 -30.53 52.39 9.47
CA ALA A 430 -30.82 51.34 10.44
C ALA A 430 -31.97 50.42 9.98
N VAL A 431 -32.98 50.98 9.33
CA VAL A 431 -34.09 50.21 8.73
C VAL A 431 -33.60 49.34 7.58
N ALA A 432 -32.78 49.89 6.68
CA ALA A 432 -32.18 49.12 5.58
C ALA A 432 -31.23 48.01 6.07
N GLY A 433 -30.53 48.23 7.19
CA GLY A 433 -29.71 47.21 7.85
C GLY A 433 -30.56 46.04 8.38
N LEU A 434 -31.64 46.36 9.11
CA LEU A 434 -32.57 45.35 9.62
C LEU A 434 -33.23 44.54 8.50
N GLU A 435 -33.68 45.18 7.42
CA GLU A 435 -34.23 44.48 6.25
C GLU A 435 -33.21 43.56 5.58
N LYS A 436 -31.92 43.93 5.56
CA LYS A 436 -30.86 43.08 5.01
C LYS A 436 -30.63 41.84 5.86
N ILE A 437 -30.61 41.96 7.20
CA ILE A 437 -30.53 40.79 8.09
C ILE A 437 -31.80 39.94 7.95
N GLU A 438 -32.98 40.56 7.87
CA GLU A 438 -34.25 39.84 7.71
C GLU A 438 -34.33 39.12 6.35
N LYS A 439 -33.76 39.66 5.27
CA LYS A 439 -33.66 38.92 3.99
C LYS A 439 -32.64 37.78 4.01
N LEU A 440 -31.60 37.88 4.83
CA LEU A 440 -30.54 36.87 4.91
C LEU A 440 -30.83 35.76 5.93
N TYR A 441 -31.60 36.06 6.98
CA TYR A 441 -31.89 35.17 8.11
C TYR A 441 -33.38 35.03 8.45
N GLY A 442 -34.27 35.74 7.76
CA GLY A 442 -35.72 35.68 7.96
C GLY A 442 -36.38 34.56 7.17
N THR A 443 -36.32 33.37 7.73
CA THR A 443 -37.53 32.53 7.89
C THR A 443 -37.56 32.07 9.33
N GLY A 444 -38.50 32.61 10.10
CA GLY A 444 -38.80 32.18 11.45
C GLY A 444 -39.67 33.24 12.15
N PRO A 445 -40.87 32.92 12.61
CA PRO A 445 -41.23 31.68 13.30
C PRO A 445 -41.41 30.46 12.41
#